data_AF-A0A8S1Q841-F1
#
_entry.id   AF-A0A8S1Q841-F1
#
_cell.length_a   1.000
_cell.length_b   1.000
_cell.length_c   1.000
_cell.angle_alpha   90.00
_cell.angle_beta   90.00
_cell.angle_gamma   90.00
#
_symmetry.space_group_name_H-M   'P 1'
#
loop_
_entity.id
_entity.type
_entity.pdbx_description
1 polymer ?
#
loop_
_entity_poly.entity_id
_entity_poly.type
_entity_poly.pdbx_seq_one_letter_code
_entity_poly.pdbx_strand_id
1 'polypeptide(L)'
;MSQDDKKIDFIPVPKKNQLIVPYDFKKEKYDLTENDLNILLKYFKDITILKQMRKDLSESKSLNPYKNSFKKIALKILLQFLCLLILLLFIYLWIGLFIVVLADPIIMTLYSYLVIYLIWYKGIRLGIEMILDYGKSMPLQKYLKSMNKKYFGSKGIQWNVGGGGKWIQVDYLIHLKK
;
A
#
# COMPACT_ATOMS: atom_id res chain seq x y z
N MET A 1 4.65 27.23 -14.54
CA MET A 1 5.68 26.25 -14.13
C MET A 1 5.36 25.83 -12.71
N SER A 2 4.55 24.78 -12.54
CA SER A 2 4.32 24.21 -11.22
C SER A 2 5.51 23.32 -10.90
N GLN A 3 6.21 23.64 -9.83
CA GLN A 3 7.17 22.73 -9.22
C GLN A 3 6.42 21.43 -8.94
N ASP A 4 6.71 20.39 -9.73
CA ASP A 4 6.41 19.02 -9.33
C ASP A 4 7.18 18.81 -8.03
N ASP A 5 6.44 18.79 -6.93
CA ASP A 5 6.82 18.13 -5.70
C ASP A 5 7.25 16.71 -6.07
N LYS A 6 8.54 16.54 -6.39
CA LYS A 6 9.19 15.25 -6.34
C LYS A 6 9.13 14.84 -4.88
N LYS A 7 7.99 14.24 -4.47
CA LYS A 7 7.92 13.36 -3.32
C LYS A 7 9.04 12.36 -3.52
N ILE A 8 10.18 12.61 -2.90
CA ILE A 8 11.23 11.63 -2.75
C ILE A 8 10.60 10.58 -1.85
N ASP A 9 9.97 9.59 -2.47
CA ASP A 9 9.44 8.45 -1.77
C ASP A 9 10.63 7.79 -1.06
N PHE A 10 10.64 7.89 0.27
CA PHE A 10 11.74 7.44 1.10
C PHE A 10 11.84 5.91 1.02
N ILE A 11 12.77 5.42 0.19
CA ILE A 11 13.18 4.02 0.22
C ILE A 11 14.13 3.89 1.41
N PRO A 12 13.85 3.01 2.39
CA PRO A 12 14.71 2.88 3.55
C PRO A 12 16.11 2.43 3.14
N VAL A 13 17.12 2.89 3.88
CA VAL A 13 18.49 2.40 3.71
C VAL A 13 18.54 0.95 4.22
N PRO A 14 19.08 -0.01 3.44
CA PRO A 14 19.11 -1.42 3.83
C PRO A 14 19.94 -1.61 5.10
N LYS A 15 19.37 -2.31 6.09
CA LYS A 15 20.10 -2.74 7.30
C LYS A 15 21.01 -3.93 6.97
N LYS A 16 21.95 -4.24 7.87
CA LYS A 16 22.94 -5.32 7.72
C LYS A 16 22.35 -6.70 7.33
N ASN A 17 21.12 -6.99 7.78
CA ASN A 17 20.43 -8.25 7.53
C ASN A 17 19.24 -8.11 6.57
N GLN A 18 19.25 -7.07 5.73
CA GLN A 18 18.13 -6.74 4.86
C GLN A 18 18.62 -6.44 3.45
N LEU A 19 17.87 -6.93 2.47
CA LEU A 19 17.99 -6.51 1.08
C LEU A 19 16.73 -5.73 0.70
N ILE A 20 16.90 -4.62 0.01
CA ILE A 20 15.79 -3.81 -0.49
C ILE A 20 15.89 -3.77 -2.00
N VAL A 21 14.85 -4.31 -2.65
CA VAL A 21 14.72 -4.30 -4.11
C VAL A 21 13.69 -3.23 -4.48
N PRO A 22 14.11 -2.06 -4.97
CA PRO A 22 13.19 -1.02 -5.37
C PRO A 22 12.44 -1.42 -6.65
N TYR A 23 11.22 -0.90 -6.79
CA TYR A 23 10.47 -1.02 -8.03
C TYR A 23 10.99 -0.03 -9.07
N ASP A 24 11.32 -0.50 -10.27
CA ASP A 24 11.70 0.35 -11.39
C ASP A 24 10.42 0.87 -12.07
N PHE A 25 10.05 2.13 -11.77
CA PHE A 25 8.89 2.78 -12.36
C PHE A 25 9.00 2.96 -13.89
N LYS A 26 10.21 3.06 -14.44
CA LYS A 26 10.40 3.23 -15.90
C LYS A 26 10.20 1.92 -16.63
N LYS A 27 10.70 0.81 -16.05
CA LYS A 27 10.61 -0.53 -16.64
C LYS A 27 9.39 -1.32 -16.16
N GLU A 28 8.59 -0.75 -15.27
CA GLU A 28 7.41 -1.35 -14.63
C GLU A 28 7.66 -2.73 -13.98
N LYS A 29 8.82 -2.91 -13.36
CA LYS A 29 9.22 -4.22 -12.81
C LYS A 29 10.11 -4.10 -11.58
N TYR A 30 10.18 -5.19 -10.82
CA TYR A 30 11.23 -5.37 -9.83
C TYR A 30 12.44 -6.00 -10.51
N ASP A 31 13.58 -5.30 -10.46
CA ASP A 31 14.83 -5.79 -11.05
C ASP A 31 15.73 -6.34 -9.95
N LEU A 32 15.68 -7.67 -9.77
CA LEU A 32 16.67 -8.37 -8.96
C LEU A 32 17.96 -8.48 -9.79
N THR A 33 19.01 -7.82 -9.33
CA THR A 33 20.33 -7.90 -9.97
C THR A 33 20.98 -9.25 -9.71
N GLU A 34 22.01 -9.60 -10.49
CA GLU A 34 22.78 -10.83 -10.23
C GLU A 34 23.50 -10.79 -8.88
N ASN A 35 23.92 -9.60 -8.44
CA ASN A 35 24.48 -9.42 -7.11
C ASN A 35 23.47 -9.73 -6.01
N ASP A 36 22.21 -9.31 -6.17
CA ASP A 36 21.14 -9.62 -5.22
C ASP A 36 20.89 -11.13 -5.13
N LEU A 37 20.87 -11.81 -6.28
CA LEU A 37 20.75 -13.28 -6.33
C LEU A 37 21.93 -13.96 -5.64
N ASN A 38 23.16 -13.48 -5.85
CA ASN A 38 24.35 -14.03 -5.20
C ASN A 38 24.31 -13.85 -3.68
N ILE A 39 23.80 -12.73 -3.18
CA ILE A 39 23.59 -12.51 -1.75
C ILE A 39 22.53 -13.47 -1.21
N LEU A 40 21.40 -13.61 -1.91
CA LEU A 40 20.33 -14.53 -1.55
C LEU A 40 20.80 -15.99 -1.53
N LEU A 41 21.65 -16.39 -2.47
CA LEU A 41 22.20 -17.74 -2.56
C LEU A 41 23.05 -18.15 -1.35
N LYS A 42 23.71 -17.18 -0.68
CA LYS A 42 24.44 -17.45 0.56
C LYS A 42 23.53 -17.96 1.67
N TYR A 43 22.27 -17.54 1.66
CA TYR A 43 21.27 -17.87 2.67
C TYR A 43 20.25 -18.92 2.21
N PHE A 44 20.06 -19.04 0.89
CA PHE A 44 19.12 -19.97 0.27
C PHE A 44 19.77 -20.70 -0.90
N LYS A 45 20.15 -21.96 -0.69
CA LYS A 45 20.92 -22.76 -1.66
C LYS A 45 20.17 -23.17 -2.93
N ASP A 46 18.86 -22.95 -3.02
CA ASP A 46 18.07 -23.39 -4.19
C ASP A 46 17.94 -22.27 -5.22
N ILE A 47 18.84 -22.30 -6.20
CA ILE A 47 18.91 -21.30 -7.27
C ILE A 47 17.70 -21.34 -8.21
N THR A 48 17.02 -22.48 -8.33
CA THR A 48 15.91 -22.65 -9.28
C THR A 48 14.71 -21.81 -8.86
N ILE A 49 14.39 -21.83 -7.57
CA ILE A 49 13.28 -21.04 -6.99
C ILE A 49 13.61 -19.55 -7.06
N LEU A 50 14.86 -19.13 -6.80
CA LEU A 50 15.25 -17.73 -6.92
C LEU A 50 15.18 -17.21 -8.36
N LYS A 51 15.58 -18.03 -9.35
CA LYS A 51 15.44 -17.70 -10.77
C LYS A 51 13.98 -17.60 -11.20
N GLN A 52 13.14 -18.53 -10.75
CA GLN A 52 11.70 -18.48 -11.01
C GLN A 52 11.07 -17.22 -10.39
N MET A 53 11.43 -16.89 -9.16
CA MET A 53 10.91 -15.71 -8.47
C MET A 53 11.35 -14.41 -9.14
N ARG A 54 12.61 -14.32 -9.61
CA ARG A 54 13.08 -13.20 -10.44
C ARG A 54 12.21 -13.05 -11.69
N LYS A 55 11.96 -14.16 -12.40
CA LYS A 55 11.13 -14.18 -13.61
C LYS A 55 9.70 -13.73 -13.31
N ASP A 56 9.08 -14.29 -12.28
CA ASP A 56 7.71 -13.92 -11.86
C ASP A 56 7.62 -12.43 -11.52
N LEU A 57 8.59 -11.89 -10.77
CA LEU A 57 8.63 -10.47 -10.38
C LEU A 57 8.94 -9.53 -11.55
N SER A 58 9.68 -9.99 -12.57
CA SER A 58 10.05 -9.18 -13.73
C SER A 58 9.02 -9.21 -14.87
N GLU A 59 8.34 -10.33 -15.06
CA GLU A 59 7.47 -10.58 -16.23
C GLU A 59 5.97 -10.58 -15.89
N SER A 60 5.60 -10.84 -14.63
CA SER A 60 4.20 -10.98 -14.28
C SER A 60 3.48 -9.63 -14.19
N LYS A 61 2.66 -9.38 -15.21
CA LYS A 61 1.73 -8.24 -15.26
C LYS A 61 0.74 -8.22 -14.08
N SER A 62 0.46 -9.36 -13.44
CA SER A 62 -0.49 -9.45 -12.32
C SER A 62 0.14 -9.10 -10.97
N LEU A 63 1.48 -9.14 -10.86
CA LEU A 63 2.22 -8.77 -9.66
C LEU A 63 2.62 -7.30 -9.63
N ASN A 64 2.45 -6.59 -10.75
CA ASN A 64 2.69 -5.15 -10.83
C ASN A 64 1.62 -4.38 -10.00
N PRO A 65 2.01 -3.72 -8.91
CA PRO A 65 1.06 -3.02 -8.04
C PRO A 65 0.45 -1.77 -8.69
N TYR A 66 1.16 -1.17 -9.64
CA TYR A 66 0.78 0.07 -10.33
C TYR A 66 -0.02 -0.14 -11.60
N LYS A 67 -0.15 -1.39 -12.07
CA LYS A 67 -0.96 -1.65 -13.25
C LYS A 67 -2.43 -1.37 -12.95
N ASN A 68 -3.00 -0.44 -13.73
CA ASN A 68 -4.40 -0.04 -13.64
C ASN A 68 -5.29 -1.23 -13.97
N SER A 69 -6.07 -1.68 -12.97
CA SER A 69 -7.18 -2.58 -13.21
C SER A 69 -8.46 -1.76 -13.17
N PHE A 70 -9.32 -1.89 -14.16
CA PHE A 70 -10.61 -1.21 -14.25
C PHE A 70 -11.47 -1.40 -12.98
N LYS A 71 -11.34 -2.57 -12.33
CA LYS A 71 -11.97 -2.87 -11.03
C LYS A 71 -11.53 -1.91 -9.91
N LYS A 72 -10.30 -1.39 -9.95
CA LYS A 72 -9.77 -0.43 -8.96
C LYS A 72 -10.40 0.96 -9.12
N ILE A 73 -10.67 1.38 -10.36
CA ILE A 73 -11.38 2.64 -10.65
C ILE A 73 -12.82 2.53 -10.18
N ALA A 74 -13.49 1.41 -10.49
CA ALA A 74 -14.85 1.15 -10.02
C ALA A 74 -14.94 1.10 -8.48
N LEU A 75 -13.98 0.48 -7.79
CA LEU A 75 -13.92 0.47 -6.32
C LEU A 75 -13.73 1.89 -5.75
N LYS A 76 -12.86 2.70 -6.35
CA LYS A 76 -12.64 4.10 -5.93
C LYS A 76 -13.93 4.93 -6.08
N ILE A 77 -14.63 4.78 -7.20
CA ILE A 77 -15.91 5.46 -7.46
C ILE A 77 -16.97 4.97 -6.46
N LEU A 78 -17.08 3.65 -6.25
CA LEU A 78 -18.01 3.07 -5.28
C LEU A 78 -17.77 3.60 -3.87
N LEU A 79 -16.51 3.64 -3.43
CA LEU A 79 -16.15 4.09 -2.09
C LEU A 79 -16.41 5.59 -1.90
N GLN A 80 -16.17 6.40 -2.92
CA GLN A 80 -16.55 7.82 -2.94
C GLN A 80 -18.06 8.00 -2.88
N PHE A 81 -18.82 7.18 -3.60
CA PHE A 81 -20.28 7.22 -3.60
C PHE A 81 -20.87 6.80 -2.24
N LEU A 82 -20.32 5.73 -1.63
CA LEU A 82 -20.72 5.28 -0.30
C LEU A 82 -20.43 6.35 0.76
N CYS A 83 -19.28 7.02 0.64
CA CYS A 83 -18.96 8.17 1.48
C CYS A 83 -19.96 9.31 1.29
N LEU A 84 -20.26 9.71 0.05
CA LEU A 84 -21.26 10.74 -0.21
C LEU A 84 -22.62 10.40 0.43
N LEU A 85 -23.05 9.13 0.37
CA LEU A 85 -24.28 8.64 1.00
C LEU A 85 -24.26 8.76 2.52
N ILE A 86 -23.16 8.34 3.18
CA ILE A 86 -23.05 8.46 4.65
C ILE A 86 -22.98 9.93 5.07
N LEU A 87 -22.35 10.80 4.28
CA LEU A 87 -22.35 12.24 4.51
C LEU A 87 -23.76 12.82 4.43
N LEU A 88 -24.52 12.48 3.39
CA LEU A 88 -25.90 12.90 3.22
C LEU A 88 -26.78 12.43 4.39
N LEU A 89 -26.58 11.19 4.85
CA LEU A 89 -27.26 10.66 6.04
C LEU A 89 -26.91 11.48 7.29
N PHE A 90 -25.64 11.81 7.49
CA PHE A 90 -25.20 12.63 8.62
C PHE A 90 -25.81 14.04 8.55
N ILE A 91 -25.79 14.69 7.38
CA ILE A 91 -26.42 16.01 7.18
C ILE A 91 -27.91 15.93 7.50
N TYR A 92 -28.61 14.90 7.02
CA TYR A 92 -30.03 14.70 7.29
C TYR A 92 -30.33 14.54 8.79
N LEU A 93 -29.56 13.69 9.50
CA LEU A 93 -29.69 13.51 10.95
C LEU A 93 -29.38 14.79 11.73
N TRP A 94 -28.38 15.56 11.29
CA TRP A 94 -28.02 16.84 11.91
C TRP A 94 -29.08 17.90 11.70
N ILE A 95 -29.67 18.02 10.51
CA ILE A 95 -30.81 18.94 10.26
C ILE A 95 -32.01 18.54 11.14
N GLY A 96 -32.31 17.25 11.28
CA GLY A 96 -33.34 16.77 12.20
C GLY A 96 -33.08 17.17 13.65
N LEU A 97 -31.85 17.02 14.12
CA LEU A 97 -31.41 17.46 15.46
C LEU A 97 -31.50 18.97 15.65
N PHE A 98 -31.23 19.74 14.60
CA PHE A 98 -31.29 21.20 14.58
C PHE A 98 -32.72 21.74 14.65
N ILE A 99 -33.68 21.02 14.04
CA ILE A 99 -35.12 21.32 14.18
C ILE A 99 -35.60 21.02 15.61
N VAL A 100 -35.04 19.97 16.25
CA VAL A 100 -35.40 19.55 17.61
C VAL A 100 -34.76 20.45 18.68
N VAL A 101 -33.57 20.99 18.43
CA VAL A 101 -32.82 21.82 19.38
C VAL A 101 -32.76 23.25 18.84
N LEU A 102 -33.70 24.09 19.29
CA LEU A 102 -33.79 25.54 19.03
C LEU A 102 -32.61 26.31 19.66
N ALA A 103 -31.38 25.99 19.26
CA ALA A 103 -30.18 26.74 19.59
C ALA A 103 -29.68 27.48 18.34
N ASP A 104 -29.03 28.63 18.59
CA ASP A 104 -28.66 29.63 17.60
C ASP A 104 -28.16 29.01 16.27
N PRO A 105 -28.97 29.08 15.21
CA PRO A 105 -28.79 28.25 14.03
C PRO A 105 -27.45 28.52 13.32
N ILE A 106 -26.92 29.72 13.48
CA ILE A 106 -25.66 30.16 12.87
C ILE A 106 -24.46 29.42 13.48
N ILE A 107 -24.42 29.25 14.80
CA ILE A 107 -23.30 28.59 15.51
C ILE A 107 -23.29 27.09 15.19
N MET A 108 -24.47 26.47 15.15
CA MET A 108 -24.60 25.06 14.82
C MET A 108 -24.24 24.78 13.35
N THR A 109 -24.58 25.65 12.39
CA THR A 109 -24.16 25.47 10.98
C THR A 109 -22.66 25.62 10.80
N LEU A 110 -22.04 26.59 11.47
CA LEU A 110 -20.58 26.77 11.47
C LEU A 110 -19.86 25.55 12.06
N TYR A 111 -20.32 25.04 13.20
CA TYR A 111 -19.72 23.84 13.83
C TYR A 111 -19.88 22.60 12.96
N SER A 112 -21.07 22.40 12.38
CA SER A 112 -21.36 21.30 11.44
C SER A 112 -20.46 21.36 10.22
N TYR A 113 -20.29 22.53 9.61
CA TYR A 113 -19.41 22.73 8.47
C TYR A 113 -17.96 22.39 8.83
N LEU A 114 -17.49 22.81 10.00
CA LEU A 114 -16.12 22.58 10.47
C LEU A 114 -15.86 21.10 10.75
N VAL A 115 -16.82 20.40 11.36
CA VAL A 115 -16.79 18.94 11.58
C VAL A 115 -16.79 18.17 10.25
N ILE A 116 -17.67 18.53 9.31
CA ILE A 116 -17.74 17.92 7.98
C ILE A 116 -16.46 18.20 7.18
N TYR A 117 -15.89 19.40 7.28
CA TYR A 117 -14.68 19.71 6.56
C TYR A 117 -13.45 18.98 7.14
N LEU A 118 -13.25 19.02 8.46
CA LEU A 118 -12.05 18.45 9.08
C LEU A 118 -12.08 16.92 9.16
N ILE A 119 -13.17 16.33 9.66
CA ILE A 119 -13.23 14.87 9.88
C ILE A 119 -13.52 14.17 8.57
N TRP A 120 -14.47 14.70 7.80
CA TRP A 120 -14.97 14.05 6.60
C TRP A 120 -14.02 14.26 5.41
N TYR A 121 -13.68 15.49 5.05
CA TYR A 121 -12.85 15.71 3.85
C TYR A 121 -11.41 15.21 4.01
N LYS A 122 -10.75 15.48 5.14
CA LYS A 122 -9.35 15.03 5.34
C LYS A 122 -9.26 13.58 5.82
N GLY A 123 -10.06 13.18 6.80
CA GLY A 123 -9.98 11.84 7.40
C GLY A 123 -10.35 10.73 6.43
N ILE A 124 -11.47 10.88 5.73
CA ILE A 124 -11.93 9.86 4.78
C ILE A 124 -11.05 9.83 3.54
N ARG A 125 -10.60 10.98 3.02
CA ARG A 125 -9.67 11.01 1.89
C ARG A 125 -8.40 10.21 2.20
N LEU A 126 -7.81 10.40 3.39
CA LEU A 126 -6.64 9.64 3.83
C LEU A 126 -6.96 8.14 3.99
N GLY A 127 -8.13 7.80 4.54
CA GLY A 127 -8.57 6.40 4.66
C GLY A 127 -8.77 5.72 3.29
N ILE A 128 -9.40 6.41 2.34
CA ILE A 128 -9.58 5.94 0.96
C ILE A 128 -8.23 5.76 0.27
N GLU A 129 -7.32 6.74 0.41
CA GLU A 129 -5.97 6.66 -0.15
C GLU A 129 -5.20 5.46 0.42
N MET A 130 -5.26 5.22 1.73
CA MET A 130 -4.64 4.05 2.39
C MET A 130 -5.21 2.72 1.90
N ILE A 131 -6.55 2.60 1.78
CA ILE A 131 -7.20 1.37 1.29
C ILE A 131 -6.81 1.11 -0.16
N LEU A 132 -6.78 2.15 -0.99
CA LEU A 132 -6.36 2.03 -2.38
C LEU A 132 -4.89 1.61 -2.50
N ASP A 133 -4.01 2.18 -1.68
CA ASP A 133 -2.59 1.82 -1.65
C ASP A 133 -2.36 0.38 -1.15
N TYR A 134 -3.11 -0.06 -0.15
CA TYR A 134 -3.08 -1.45 0.29
C TYR A 134 -3.59 -2.41 -0.80
N GLY A 135 -4.70 -2.06 -1.45
CA GLY A 135 -5.27 -2.85 -2.55
C GLY A 135 -4.36 -2.97 -3.76
N LYS A 136 -3.54 -1.94 -4.06
CA LYS A 136 -2.55 -1.98 -5.15
C LYS A 136 -1.52 -3.10 -4.97
N SER A 137 -1.01 -3.26 -3.76
CA SER A 137 0.03 -4.25 -3.45
C SER A 137 -0.50 -5.63 -3.06
N MET A 138 -1.82 -5.81 -2.90
CA MET A 138 -2.42 -7.06 -2.44
C MET A 138 -2.02 -8.32 -3.26
N PRO A 139 -1.97 -8.30 -4.61
CA PRO A 139 -1.54 -9.47 -5.39
C PRO A 139 -0.08 -9.86 -5.09
N LEU A 140 0.80 -8.85 -5.03
CA LEU A 140 2.21 -9.03 -4.69
C LEU A 140 2.37 -9.54 -3.25
N GLN A 141 1.65 -8.96 -2.29
CA GLN A 141 1.65 -9.42 -0.89
C GLN A 141 1.20 -10.88 -0.77
N LYS A 142 0.12 -11.28 -1.47
CA LYS A 142 -0.36 -12.67 -1.47
C LYS A 142 0.67 -13.62 -2.06
N TYR A 143 1.30 -13.24 -3.17
CA TYR A 143 2.36 -14.03 -3.80
C TYR A 143 3.55 -14.22 -2.86
N LEU A 144 4.10 -13.13 -2.30
CA LEU A 144 5.24 -13.21 -1.37
C LEU A 144 4.89 -14.00 -0.10
N LYS A 145 3.68 -13.85 0.44
CA LYS A 145 3.21 -14.63 1.60
C LYS A 145 3.15 -16.14 1.28
N SER A 146 2.69 -16.50 0.07
CA SER A 146 2.68 -17.88 -0.40
C SER A 146 4.09 -18.45 -0.53
N MET A 147 4.99 -17.69 -1.16
CA MET A 147 6.40 -18.08 -1.34
C MET A 147 7.13 -18.20 0.00
N ASN A 148 6.89 -17.28 0.94
CA ASN A 148 7.42 -17.35 2.29
C ASN A 148 6.96 -18.63 2.99
N LYS A 149 5.66 -18.94 2.97
CA LYS A 149 5.14 -20.16 3.60
C LYS A 149 5.72 -21.43 2.98
N LYS A 150 5.88 -21.44 1.65
CA LYS A 150 6.27 -22.64 0.90
C LYS A 150 7.78 -22.90 0.89
N TYR A 151 8.60 -21.86 0.88
CA TYR A 151 10.04 -22.01 0.59
C TYR A 151 10.97 -21.29 1.58
N PHE A 152 10.61 -20.11 2.09
CA PHE A 152 11.57 -19.23 2.78
C PHE A 152 11.41 -19.18 4.31
N GLY A 153 10.19 -19.37 4.82
CA GLY A 153 9.85 -19.18 6.23
C GLY A 153 10.57 -20.14 7.18
N SER A 154 10.77 -21.40 6.76
CA SER A 154 11.55 -22.38 7.53
C SER A 154 13.06 -22.13 7.50
N LYS A 155 13.54 -21.33 6.54
CA LYS A 155 14.95 -21.01 6.33
C LYS A 155 15.34 -19.66 6.93
N GLY A 156 14.44 -19.02 7.69
CA GLY A 156 14.69 -17.73 8.32
C GLY A 156 14.81 -16.59 7.31
N ILE A 157 14.18 -16.70 6.13
CA ILE A 157 14.14 -15.62 5.14
C ILE A 157 12.69 -15.18 5.00
N GLN A 158 12.44 -13.87 5.05
CA GLN A 158 11.10 -13.31 4.94
C GLN A 158 11.07 -12.22 3.87
N TRP A 159 10.21 -12.40 2.87
CA TRP A 159 9.97 -11.42 1.83
C TRP A 159 8.73 -10.60 2.14
N ASN A 160 8.88 -9.30 2.26
CA ASN A 160 7.85 -8.35 2.65
C ASN A 160 7.70 -7.25 1.59
N VAL A 161 6.49 -6.71 1.45
CA VAL A 161 6.24 -5.57 0.58
C VAL A 161 6.32 -4.29 1.41
N GLY A 162 7.11 -3.31 0.95
CA GLY A 162 7.23 -2.01 1.58
C GLY A 162 6.63 -0.87 0.75
N GLY A 163 6.23 0.21 1.44
CA GLY A 163 5.76 1.43 0.81
C GLY A 163 4.54 1.27 -0.12
N GLY A 164 3.65 0.32 0.16
CA GLY A 164 2.49 0.05 -0.71
C GLY A 164 2.86 -0.61 -2.04
N GLY A 165 4.02 -1.29 -2.14
CA GLY A 165 4.51 -1.89 -3.37
C GLY A 165 5.55 -1.04 -4.10
N LYS A 166 6.24 -0.14 -3.40
CA LYS A 166 7.34 0.65 -3.96
C LYS A 166 8.68 -0.10 -3.89
N TRP A 167 8.81 -1.01 -2.95
CA TRP A 167 9.97 -1.90 -2.85
C TRP A 167 9.57 -3.24 -2.23
N ILE A 168 10.42 -4.24 -2.44
CA ILE A 168 10.37 -5.52 -1.77
C ILE A 168 11.54 -5.56 -0.78
N GLN A 169 11.25 -5.88 0.47
CA GLN A 169 12.23 -6.06 1.53
C GLN A 169 12.42 -7.55 1.77
N VAL A 170 13.67 -8.00 1.80
CA VAL A 170 14.03 -9.36 2.16
C VAL A 170 14.79 -9.32 3.47
N ASP A 171 14.19 -9.88 4.50
CA ASP A 171 14.77 -9.98 5.84
C ASP A 171 15.42 -11.35 6.01
N TYR A 172 16.70 -11.37 6.35
CA TYR A 172 17.45 -12.60 6.67
C TYR A 172 17.57 -12.70 8.21
N LEU A 173 16.74 -13.52 8.84
CA LEU A 173 16.69 -13.74 10.29
C LEU A 173 17.88 -14.55 10.84
N ILE A 174 18.96 -14.66 10.07
CA ILE A 174 20.16 -15.35 10.52
C ILE A 174 20.82 -14.43 11.56
N HIS A 175 20.73 -14.86 12.82
CA HIS A 175 21.18 -14.21 14.07
C HIS A 175 20.13 -13.52 14.97
N LEU A 176 18.99 -14.18 15.24
CA LEU A 176 18.26 -13.98 16.51
C LEU A 176 18.26 -15.22 17.43
N LYS A 177 19.20 -16.16 17.21
CA LYS A 177 19.62 -17.11 18.24
C LYS A 177 21.00 -16.69 18.74
N LYS A 178 21.02 -15.89 19.80
CA LYS A 178 22.10 -15.87 20.79
C LYS A 178 21.45 -16.18 22.13
#